data_AF-W7Z0G5-F1
#
_entry.id   AF-W7Z0G5-F1
#
_cell.length_a   1.000
_cell.length_b   1.000
_cell.length_c   1.000
_cell.angle_alpha   90.00
_cell.angle_beta   90.00
_cell.angle_gamma   90.00
#
_symmetry.space_group_name_H-M   'P 1'
#
loop_
_entity.id
_entity.type
_entity.pdbx_description
1 polymer ?
#
loop_
_entity_poly.entity_id
_entity_poly.type
_entity_poly.pdbx_seq_one_letter_code
_entity_poly.pdbx_strand_id
1 'polypeptide(L)'
;MRTYIANGWKSVKDQFYVIIILFLYQLLWGYFLYRLVESAVVPLLMRYPDPPPNQLSQALYYIEAQMGLSENSTVHAYLWILLGIGVFRMLLTPFIQAGILYGLQQEYKGLRGLFFFQGMRRYGKSIFIFHIVEWILLAAPAYWLLPRLYHVLISGLQSQLLFLNGVPYVVAWLLYGYIVHQLLLYMQFGKISGSGMVSSLWIGICNSLPIIGISICLE
;
A
#
# COMPACT_ATOMS: atom_id res chain seq x y z
N MET A 1 -6.66 8.29 -29.70
CA MET A 1 -6.82 8.74 -28.28
C MET A 1 -8.29 8.86 -27.86
N ARG A 2 -9.14 9.65 -28.53
CA ARG A 2 -10.59 9.77 -28.17
C ARG A 2 -11.34 8.44 -28.05
N THR A 3 -11.09 7.48 -28.94
CA THR A 3 -11.74 6.16 -28.93
C THR A 3 -11.32 5.32 -27.72
N TYR A 4 -10.06 5.40 -27.28
CA TYR A 4 -9.57 4.69 -26.09
C TYR A 4 -10.13 5.29 -24.80
N ILE A 5 -10.21 6.63 -24.72
CA ILE A 5 -10.81 7.34 -23.58
C ILE A 5 -12.32 7.05 -23.49
N ALA A 6 -13.03 7.09 -24.62
CA ALA A 6 -14.46 6.76 -24.67
C ALA A 6 -14.73 5.29 -24.31
N ASN A 7 -13.88 4.37 -24.74
CA ASN A 7 -13.95 2.96 -24.36
C ASN A 7 -13.66 2.74 -22.87
N GLY A 8 -12.69 3.48 -22.30
CA GLY A 8 -12.44 3.49 -20.86
C GLY A 8 -13.66 3.97 -20.07
N TRP A 9 -14.30 5.06 -20.50
CA TRP A 9 -15.50 5.58 -19.85
C TRP A 9 -16.71 4.62 -19.92
N LYS A 10 -16.82 3.89 -21.03
CA LYS A 10 -17.85 2.85 -21.21
C LYS A 10 -17.58 1.63 -20.33
N SER A 11 -16.32 1.21 -20.20
CA SER A 11 -15.88 0.13 -19.30
C SER A 11 -16.16 0.47 -17.82
N VAL A 12 -15.89 1.71 -17.38
CA VAL A 12 -16.21 2.17 -16.02
C VAL A 12 -17.71 2.04 -15.71
N LYS A 13 -18.59 2.36 -16.67
CA LYS A 13 -20.04 2.18 -16.51
C LYS A 13 -20.45 0.71 -16.46
N ASP A 14 -19.87 -0.13 -17.32
CA ASP A 14 -20.16 -1.56 -17.37
C ASP A 14 -19.64 -2.29 -16.10
N GLN A 15 -18.63 -1.75 -15.41
CA GLN A 15 -18.05 -2.28 -14.16
C GLN A 15 -18.45 -1.51 -12.89
N PHE A 16 -19.57 -0.80 -12.87
CA PHE A 16 -19.96 0.01 -11.72
C PHE A 16 -20.02 -0.78 -10.40
N TYR A 17 -20.35 -2.07 -10.47
CA TYR A 17 -20.31 -2.97 -9.30
C TYR A 17 -18.92 -3.12 -8.67
N VAL A 18 -17.84 -3.09 -9.47
CA VAL A 18 -16.44 -3.13 -8.97
C VAL A 18 -16.13 -1.85 -8.20
N ILE A 19 -16.61 -0.71 -8.70
CA ILE A 19 -16.44 0.59 -8.03
C ILE A 19 -17.15 0.59 -6.67
N ILE A 20 -18.37 0.07 -6.60
CA ILE A 20 -19.11 -0.07 -5.33
C ILE A 20 -18.32 -0.96 -4.35
N ILE A 21 -17.79 -2.10 -4.81
CA ILE A 21 -17.00 -3.00 -3.95
C ILE A 21 -15.72 -2.31 -3.46
N LEU A 22 -15.00 -1.60 -4.34
CA LEU A 22 -13.81 -0.83 -3.98
C LEU A 22 -14.12 0.29 -2.98
N PHE A 23 -15.25 0.99 -3.18
CA PHE A 23 -15.72 2.00 -2.27
C PHE A 23 -16.04 1.42 -0.89
N LEU A 24 -16.80 0.31 -0.83
CA LEU A 24 -17.11 -0.37 0.42
C LEU A 24 -15.84 -0.86 1.12
N TYR A 25 -14.90 -1.44 0.36
CA TYR A 25 -13.59 -1.83 0.87
C TYR A 25 -12.86 -0.63 1.48
N GLN A 26 -12.73 0.48 0.75
CA GLN A 26 -12.04 1.69 1.23
C GLN A 26 -12.71 2.31 2.45
N LEU A 27 -14.05 2.37 2.45
CA LEU A 27 -14.86 2.88 3.56
C LEU A 27 -14.68 2.03 4.82
N LEU A 28 -14.68 0.71 4.66
CA LEU A 28 -14.49 -0.23 5.77
C LEU A 28 -13.15 0.00 6.46
N TRP A 29 -12.05 0.15 5.70
CA TRP A 29 -10.74 0.47 6.29
C TRP A 29 -10.67 1.84 6.93
N GLY A 30 -11.24 2.86 6.27
CA GLY A 30 -11.29 4.21 6.80
C GLY A 30 -12.00 4.25 8.16
N TYR A 31 -13.15 3.56 8.25
CA TYR A 31 -13.91 3.45 9.49
C TYR A 31 -13.14 2.71 10.59
N PHE A 32 -12.54 1.56 10.28
CA PHE A 32 -11.75 0.80 11.27
C PHE A 32 -10.56 1.60 11.80
N LEU A 33 -9.81 2.27 10.92
CA LEU A 33 -8.69 3.14 11.32
C LEU A 33 -9.18 4.32 12.16
N TYR A 34 -10.24 5.00 11.72
CA TYR A 34 -10.83 6.11 12.46
C TYR A 34 -11.21 5.70 13.89
N ARG A 35 -11.92 4.58 14.03
CA ARG A 35 -12.37 4.09 15.33
C ARG A 35 -11.22 3.65 16.23
N LEU A 36 -10.12 3.17 15.65
CA LEU A 36 -8.92 2.83 16.39
C LEU A 36 -8.20 4.08 16.89
N VAL A 37 -8.06 5.10 16.04
CA VAL A 37 -7.49 6.40 16.43
C VAL A 37 -8.35 7.08 17.49
N GLU A 38 -9.67 7.08 17.31
CA GLU A 38 -10.61 7.64 18.29
C GLU A 38 -10.54 6.95 19.65
N SER A 39 -10.37 5.63 19.68
CA SER A 39 -10.29 4.88 20.94
C SER A 39 -8.92 4.88 21.60
N ALA A 40 -7.83 4.92 20.84
CA ALA A 40 -6.46 4.83 21.37
C ALA A 40 -5.78 6.20 21.51
N VAL A 41 -5.94 7.09 20.54
CA VAL A 41 -5.16 8.34 20.43
C VAL A 41 -5.89 9.50 21.08
N VAL A 42 -7.20 9.64 20.88
CA VAL A 42 -7.96 10.78 21.43
C VAL A 42 -7.93 10.84 22.96
N PRO A 43 -8.13 9.74 23.72
CA PRO A 43 -8.04 9.80 25.18
C PRO A 43 -6.65 10.18 25.67
N LEU A 44 -5.63 9.78 24.92
CA LEU A 44 -4.24 10.04 25.24
C LEU A 44 -3.89 11.52 25.01
N LEU A 45 -4.41 12.12 23.94
CA LEU A 45 -4.28 13.57 23.68
C LEU A 45 -5.06 14.41 24.70
N MET A 46 -6.26 13.99 25.10
CA MET A 46 -7.08 14.68 26.11
C MET A 46 -6.47 14.67 27.52
N ARG A 47 -5.48 13.79 27.77
CA ARG A 47 -4.79 13.69 29.06
C ARG A 47 -3.76 14.79 29.28
N TYR A 48 -3.31 15.44 28.21
CA TYR A 48 -2.32 16.53 28.26
C TYR A 48 -3.03 17.86 27.93
N PRO A 49 -3.31 18.71 28.94
CA PRO A 49 -4.11 19.93 28.76
C PRO A 49 -3.33 21.03 28.01
N ASP A 50 -4.09 21.90 27.32
CA ASP A 50 -3.61 23.18 26.79
C ASP A 50 -3.41 24.19 27.94
N PRO A 51 -2.38 25.08 27.92
CA PRO A 51 -1.50 25.49 26.81
C PRO A 51 -0.35 24.50 26.51
N PRO A 52 0.38 24.65 25.36
CA PRO A 52 1.24 23.62 24.78
C PRO A 52 2.24 22.98 25.76
N PRO A 53 2.59 21.70 25.54
CA PRO A 53 3.35 20.91 26.51
C PRO A 53 4.71 21.57 26.75
N ASN A 54 4.88 22.03 27.99
CA ASN A 54 6.17 22.45 28.53
C ASN A 54 7.17 21.29 28.35
N GLN A 55 8.48 21.55 28.30
CA GLN A 55 9.49 20.50 28.02
C GLN A 55 9.35 19.27 28.95
N LEU A 56 8.89 19.49 30.18
CA LEU A 56 8.53 18.44 31.14
C LEU A 56 7.34 17.58 30.72
N SER A 57 6.27 18.16 30.16
CA SER A 57 5.10 17.42 29.68
C SER A 57 5.44 16.54 28.48
N GLN A 58 6.35 17.00 27.61
CA GLN A 58 6.86 16.18 26.51
C GLN A 58 7.70 15.00 27.04
N ALA A 59 8.60 15.25 27.99
CA ALA A 59 9.39 14.20 28.62
C ALA A 59 8.50 13.16 29.34
N LEU A 60 7.47 13.61 30.06
CA LEU A 60 6.49 12.73 30.71
C LEU A 60 5.69 11.90 29.69
N TYR A 61 5.28 12.50 28.58
CA TYR A 61 4.64 11.77 27.47
C TYR A 61 5.55 10.66 26.93
N TYR A 62 6.83 10.94 26.72
CA TYR A 62 7.77 9.92 26.22
C TYR A 62 7.98 8.77 27.23
N ILE A 63 8.13 9.10 28.52
CA ILE A 63 8.31 8.11 29.57
C ILE A 63 7.04 7.25 29.71
N GLU A 64 5.85 7.87 29.71
CA GLU A 64 4.58 7.16 29.77
C GLU A 64 4.34 6.30 28.52
N ALA A 65 4.71 6.79 27.34
CA ALA A 65 4.65 6.01 26.12
C ALA A 65 5.57 4.78 26.19
N GLN A 66 6.81 4.94 26.67
CA GLN A 66 7.76 3.84 26.82
C GLN A 66 7.26 2.80 27.83
N MET A 67 6.76 3.22 28.98
CA MET A 67 6.17 2.31 29.98
C MET A 67 4.89 1.65 29.47
N GLY A 68 4.05 2.38 28.74
CA GLY A 68 2.83 1.86 28.12
C GLY A 68 3.12 0.79 27.07
N LEU A 69 4.17 0.97 26.27
CA LEU A 69 4.64 0.00 25.28
C LEU A 69 5.20 -1.28 25.92
N SER A 70 5.80 -1.20 27.10
CA SER A 70 6.39 -2.38 27.77
C SER A 70 5.40 -3.14 28.65
N GLU A 71 4.52 -2.46 29.38
CA GLU A 71 3.75 -3.08 30.46
C GLU A 71 2.22 -3.08 30.25
N ASN A 72 1.69 -2.20 29.40
CA ASN A 72 0.24 -2.05 29.30
C ASN A 72 -0.37 -3.03 28.28
N SER A 73 -1.14 -4.01 28.79
CA SER A 73 -1.87 -4.98 27.97
C SER A 73 -2.85 -4.34 26.98
N THR A 74 -3.37 -3.15 27.30
CA THR A 74 -4.29 -2.39 26.43
C THR A 74 -3.58 -1.85 25.19
N VAL A 75 -2.37 -1.31 25.36
CA VAL A 75 -1.54 -0.82 24.24
C VAL A 75 -1.17 -1.99 23.32
N HIS A 76 -0.78 -3.11 23.90
CA HIS A 76 -0.52 -4.34 23.15
C HIS A 76 -1.76 -4.81 22.38
N ALA A 77 -2.96 -4.75 22.97
CA ALA A 77 -4.19 -5.10 22.28
C ALA A 77 -4.44 -4.20 21.06
N TYR A 78 -4.25 -2.88 21.18
CA TYR A 78 -4.36 -1.97 20.04
C TYR A 78 -3.32 -2.25 18.95
N LEU A 79 -2.08 -2.58 19.32
CA LEU A 79 -1.04 -2.99 18.38
C LEU A 79 -1.42 -4.28 17.65
N TRP A 80 -1.95 -5.28 18.36
CA TRP A 80 -2.43 -6.52 17.74
C TRP A 80 -3.63 -6.29 16.82
N ILE A 81 -4.54 -5.38 17.18
CA ILE A 81 -5.66 -5.00 16.31
C ILE A 81 -5.14 -4.31 15.04
N LEU A 82 -4.21 -3.34 15.17
CA LEU A 82 -3.56 -2.69 14.03
C LEU A 82 -2.86 -3.70 13.12
N LEU A 83 -2.10 -4.62 13.72
CA LEU A 83 -1.42 -5.69 13.00
C LEU A 83 -2.43 -6.60 12.29
N GLY A 84 -3.49 -7.03 12.98
CA GLY A 84 -4.54 -7.87 12.42
C GLY A 84 -5.26 -7.21 11.24
N ILE A 85 -5.62 -5.93 11.38
CA ILE A 85 -6.19 -5.11 10.30
C ILE A 85 -5.21 -5.02 9.13
N GLY A 86 -3.93 -4.78 9.40
CA GLY A 86 -2.87 -4.72 8.39
C GLY A 86 -2.71 -6.03 7.62
N VAL A 87 -2.63 -7.16 8.32
CA VAL A 87 -2.55 -8.51 7.72
C VAL A 87 -3.80 -8.82 6.93
N PHE A 88 -4.99 -8.51 7.45
CA PHE A 88 -6.25 -8.71 6.72
C PHE A 88 -6.27 -7.89 5.42
N ARG A 89 -5.74 -6.67 5.45
CA ARG A 89 -5.61 -5.81 4.28
C ARG A 89 -4.62 -6.39 3.28
N MET A 90 -3.46 -6.84 3.73
CA MET A 90 -2.47 -7.52 2.90
C MET A 90 -3.03 -8.76 2.22
N LEU A 91 -3.90 -9.51 2.89
CA LEU A 91 -4.57 -10.66 2.30
C LEU A 91 -5.62 -10.26 1.27
N LEU A 92 -6.49 -9.28 1.55
CA LEU A 92 -7.59 -8.92 0.66
C LEU A 92 -7.16 -8.15 -0.61
N THR A 93 -6.17 -7.26 -0.49
CA THR A 93 -5.72 -6.39 -1.59
C THR A 93 -5.34 -7.15 -2.87
N PRO A 94 -4.48 -8.19 -2.83
CA PRO A 94 -4.12 -8.94 -4.04
C PRO A 94 -5.30 -9.70 -4.65
N PHE A 95 -6.30 -10.11 -3.87
CA PHE A 95 -7.50 -10.75 -4.40
C PHE A 95 -8.39 -9.78 -5.17
N ILE A 96 -8.53 -8.55 -4.66
CA ILE A 96 -9.26 -7.48 -5.36
C ILE A 96 -8.53 -7.11 -6.66
N GLN A 97 -7.19 -6.94 -6.60
CA GLN A 97 -6.37 -6.69 -7.79
C GLN A 97 -6.51 -7.80 -8.83
N ALA A 98 -6.50 -9.07 -8.40
CA ALA A 98 -6.73 -10.22 -9.28
C ALA A 98 -8.07 -10.18 -10.00
N GLY A 99 -9.14 -9.82 -9.27
CA GLY A 99 -10.47 -9.66 -9.83
C GLY A 99 -10.55 -8.54 -10.88
N ILE A 100 -9.90 -7.40 -10.62
CA ILE A 100 -9.85 -6.25 -11.54
C ILE A 100 -9.07 -6.61 -12.82
N LEU A 101 -7.86 -7.16 -12.67
CA LEU A 101 -6.99 -7.50 -13.80
C LEU A 101 -7.66 -8.50 -14.75
N TYR A 102 -8.30 -9.52 -14.20
CA TYR A 102 -9.03 -10.50 -14.99
C TYR A 102 -10.30 -9.92 -15.64
N GLY A 103 -11.04 -9.07 -14.93
CA GLY A 103 -12.22 -8.37 -15.47
C GLY A 103 -11.88 -7.50 -16.68
N LEU A 104 -10.81 -6.71 -16.59
CA LEU A 104 -10.31 -5.87 -17.68
C LEU A 104 -9.90 -6.67 -18.91
N GLN A 105 -9.22 -7.81 -18.72
CA GLN A 105 -8.79 -8.64 -19.84
C GLN A 105 -9.96 -9.35 -20.53
N GLN A 106 -10.96 -9.77 -19.77
CA GLN A 106 -12.14 -10.44 -20.32
C GLN A 106 -13.05 -9.45 -21.08
N GLU A 107 -13.08 -8.18 -20.66
CA GLU A 107 -13.72 -7.09 -21.41
C GLU A 107 -13.01 -6.76 -22.73
N TYR A 108 -11.68 -6.81 -22.75
CA TYR A 108 -10.93 -6.67 -24.01
C TYR A 108 -11.32 -7.76 -25.02
N LYS A 109 -11.74 -8.94 -24.53
CA LYS A 109 -12.27 -10.05 -25.34
C LYS A 109 -13.78 -9.94 -25.65
N GLY A 110 -14.45 -8.86 -25.23
CA GLY A 110 -15.85 -8.57 -25.55
C GLY A 110 -16.90 -9.35 -24.73
N LEU A 111 -16.48 -10.06 -23.68
CA LEU A 111 -17.38 -10.88 -22.86
C LEU A 111 -17.87 -10.09 -21.65
N ARG A 112 -19.19 -10.04 -21.45
CA ARG A 112 -19.87 -9.36 -20.34
C ARG A 112 -20.26 -10.36 -19.25
N GLY A 113 -19.97 -10.05 -17.98
CA GLY A 113 -20.34 -10.91 -16.85
C GLY A 113 -19.63 -10.59 -15.53
N LEU A 114 -19.99 -11.31 -14.46
CA LEU A 114 -19.38 -11.23 -13.11
C LEU A 114 -17.96 -11.85 -13.07
N PHE A 115 -17.11 -11.46 -14.01
CA PHE A 115 -15.76 -12.01 -14.14
C PHE A 115 -14.83 -11.57 -13.01
N PHE A 116 -15.16 -10.51 -12.27
CA PHE A 116 -14.43 -10.10 -11.07
C PHE A 116 -14.31 -11.24 -10.03
N PHE A 117 -15.42 -11.90 -9.68
CA PHE A 117 -15.41 -12.99 -8.70
C PHE A 117 -14.76 -14.27 -9.25
N GLN A 118 -14.92 -14.54 -10.55
CA GLN A 118 -14.24 -15.68 -11.19
C GLN A 118 -12.72 -15.47 -11.26
N GLY A 119 -12.28 -14.24 -11.57
CA GLY A 119 -10.89 -13.84 -11.57
C GLY A 119 -10.26 -13.94 -10.18
N MET A 120 -10.98 -13.46 -9.16
CA MET A 120 -10.59 -13.59 -7.77
C MET A 120 -10.37 -15.05 -7.35
N ARG A 121 -11.28 -15.96 -7.72
CA ARG A 121 -11.15 -17.39 -7.38
C ARG A 121 -10.06 -18.11 -8.18
N ARG A 122 -9.88 -17.76 -9.46
CA ARG A 122 -8.98 -18.48 -10.38
C ARG A 122 -7.53 -17.99 -10.31
N TYR A 123 -7.33 -16.68 -10.24
CA TYR A 123 -5.99 -16.07 -10.24
C TYR A 123 -5.57 -15.52 -8.88
N GLY A 124 -6.47 -15.46 -7.90
CA GLY A 124 -6.17 -14.97 -6.54
C GLY A 124 -4.94 -15.61 -5.93
N LYS A 125 -4.80 -16.95 -6.00
CA LYS A 125 -3.61 -17.65 -5.47
C LYS A 125 -2.32 -17.30 -6.22
N SER A 126 -2.36 -17.17 -7.54
CA SER A 126 -1.16 -16.85 -8.32
C SER A 126 -0.71 -15.42 -8.05
N ILE A 127 -1.65 -14.47 -7.98
CA ILE A 127 -1.36 -13.06 -7.73
C ILE A 127 -0.94 -12.87 -6.28
N PHE A 128 -1.51 -13.64 -5.35
CA PHE A 128 -1.06 -13.68 -3.97
C PHE A 128 0.42 -14.10 -3.83
N ILE A 129 0.88 -15.10 -4.60
CA ILE A 129 2.31 -15.49 -4.61
C ILE A 129 3.19 -14.36 -5.15
N PHE A 130 2.79 -13.70 -6.25
CA PHE A 130 3.53 -12.54 -6.75
C PHE A 130 3.59 -11.42 -5.74
N HIS A 131 2.50 -11.19 -5.01
CA HIS A 131 2.46 -10.20 -3.95
C HIS A 131 3.40 -10.61 -2.81
N ILE A 132 3.41 -11.87 -2.35
CA ILE A 132 4.38 -12.33 -1.35
C ILE A 132 5.83 -12.09 -1.82
N VAL A 133 6.14 -12.39 -3.08
CA VAL A 133 7.47 -12.15 -3.65
C VAL A 133 7.78 -10.66 -3.67
N GLU A 134 6.83 -9.80 -4.03
CA GLU A 134 6.93 -8.35 -3.95
C GLU A 134 7.26 -7.88 -2.54
N TRP A 135 6.53 -8.38 -1.54
CA TRP A 135 6.75 -8.09 -0.12
C TRP A 135 8.15 -8.52 0.34
N ILE A 136 8.61 -9.70 -0.08
CA ILE A 136 9.96 -10.18 0.25
C ILE A 136 11.03 -9.29 -0.40
N LEU A 137 10.86 -8.94 -1.69
CA LEU A 137 11.81 -8.05 -2.38
C LEU A 137 11.82 -6.64 -1.80
N LEU A 138 10.66 -6.12 -1.37
CA LEU A 138 10.54 -4.82 -0.69
C LEU A 138 11.17 -4.84 0.72
N ALA A 139 11.03 -5.96 1.43
CA ALA A 139 11.59 -6.16 2.77
C ALA A 139 13.12 -6.40 2.75
N ALA A 140 13.68 -6.90 1.65
CA ALA A 140 15.11 -7.15 1.51
C ALA A 140 15.99 -5.91 1.78
N PRO A 141 15.80 -4.74 1.14
CA PRO A 141 16.53 -3.53 1.48
C PRO A 141 16.13 -2.98 2.85
N ALA A 142 14.90 -3.24 3.30
CA ALA A 142 14.44 -2.82 4.62
C ALA A 142 15.26 -3.47 5.74
N TYR A 143 15.70 -4.72 5.61
CA TYR A 143 16.53 -5.41 6.61
C TYR A 143 17.88 -4.69 6.86
N TRP A 144 18.46 -4.09 5.82
CA TRP A 144 19.70 -3.30 5.93
C TRP A 144 19.45 -1.84 6.29
N LEU A 145 18.35 -1.25 5.83
CA LEU A 145 18.00 0.15 6.12
C LEU A 145 17.47 0.33 7.54
N LEU A 146 16.70 -0.61 8.09
CA LEU A 146 16.08 -0.49 9.42
C LEU A 146 17.08 -0.17 10.53
N PRO A 147 18.20 -0.90 10.71
CA PRO A 147 19.15 -0.59 11.79
C PRO A 147 19.80 0.78 11.59
N ARG A 148 20.06 1.20 10.34
CA ARG A 148 20.63 2.52 10.03
C ARG A 148 19.63 3.65 10.29
N LEU A 149 18.38 3.48 9.88
CA LEU A 149 17.29 4.42 10.14
C LEU A 149 16.99 4.52 11.63
N TYR A 150 17.06 3.41 12.38
CA TYR A 150 16.85 3.41 13.82
C TYR A 150 17.90 4.28 14.54
N HIS A 151 19.18 4.15 14.17
CA HIS A 151 20.23 5.02 14.69
C HIS A 151 20.03 6.50 14.33
N VAL A 152 19.61 6.78 13.09
CA VAL A 152 19.33 8.16 12.63
C VAL A 152 18.08 8.74 13.29
N LEU A 153 17.05 7.94 13.59
CA LEU A 153 15.83 8.37 14.25
C LEU A 153 16.06 8.67 15.73
N ILE A 154 16.81 7.81 16.44
CA ILE A 154 17.16 8.06 17.85
C ILE A 154 18.05 9.29 18.00
N SER A 155 19.02 9.46 17.11
CA SER A 155 19.91 10.63 17.14
C SER A 155 19.25 11.91 16.58
N GLY A 156 18.30 11.76 15.66
CA GLY A 156 17.51 12.85 15.08
C GLY A 156 16.47 13.46 16.04
N LEU A 157 16.06 12.73 17.08
CA LEU A 157 15.18 13.26 18.14
C LEU A 157 15.81 14.44 18.91
N GLN A 158 17.15 14.56 18.91
CA GLN A 158 17.86 15.68 19.53
C GLN A 158 18.25 16.80 18.55
N SER A 159 18.24 16.57 17.23
CA SER A 159 18.58 17.61 16.25
C SER A 159 17.89 17.44 14.90
N GLN A 160 17.22 18.51 14.46
CA GLN A 160 16.45 18.55 13.20
C GLN A 160 17.30 18.33 11.93
N LEU A 161 18.60 18.59 12.00
CA LEU A 161 19.55 18.39 10.90
C LEU A 161 19.87 16.90 10.65
N LEU A 162 19.90 16.06 11.69
CA LEU A 162 20.16 14.63 11.54
C LEU A 162 18.96 13.90 10.91
N PHE A 163 17.74 14.41 11.10
CA PHE A 163 16.54 13.87 10.47
C PHE A 163 16.57 14.01 8.93
N LEU A 164 17.08 15.15 8.42
CA LEU A 164 17.24 15.41 6.98
C LEU A 164 18.21 14.44 6.30
N ASN A 165 19.22 13.93 7.01
CA ASN A 165 20.15 12.92 6.49
C ASN A 165 19.49 11.55 6.27
N GLY A 166 18.38 11.25 6.94
CA GLY A 166 17.60 10.03 6.73
C GLY A 166 16.73 10.05 5.46
N VAL A 167 16.32 11.24 5.02
CA VAL A 167 15.44 11.45 3.86
C VAL A 167 15.94 10.79 2.57
N PRO A 168 17.21 10.97 2.12
CA PRO A 168 17.68 10.37 0.86
C PRO A 168 17.62 8.84 0.88
N TYR A 169 17.83 8.20 2.04
CA TYR A 169 17.71 6.75 2.17
C TYR A 169 16.27 6.28 2.03
N VAL A 170 15.32 7.00 2.62
CA VAL A 170 13.88 6.74 2.47
C VAL A 170 13.45 6.92 1.02
N VAL A 171 13.89 8.00 0.36
CA VAL A 171 13.58 8.26 -1.06
C VAL A 171 14.15 7.17 -1.96
N ALA A 172 15.41 6.76 -1.75
CA ALA A 172 16.02 5.68 -2.51
C ALA A 172 15.28 4.35 -2.32
N TRP A 173 14.82 4.05 -1.11
CA TRP A 173 14.04 2.86 -0.82
C TRP A 173 12.65 2.90 -1.48
N LEU A 174 11.97 4.04 -1.46
CA LEU A 174 10.69 4.24 -2.16
C LEU A 174 10.84 4.07 -3.68
N LEU A 175 11.90 4.64 -4.27
CA LEU A 175 12.20 4.50 -5.70
C LEU A 175 12.46 3.04 -6.08
N TYR A 176 13.26 2.32 -5.28
CA TYR A 176 13.50 0.89 -5.49
C TYR A 176 12.18 0.10 -5.42
N GLY A 177 11.36 0.36 -4.41
CA GLY A 177 10.07 -0.30 -4.24
C GLY A 177 9.12 -0.06 -5.41
N TYR A 178 9.08 1.17 -5.92
CA TYR A 178 8.30 1.52 -7.10
C TYR A 178 8.73 0.72 -8.35
N ILE A 179 10.04 0.59 -8.58
CA ILE A 179 10.58 -0.18 -9.71
C ILE A 179 10.20 -1.67 -9.59
N VAL A 180 10.39 -2.26 -8.41
CA VAL A 180 10.03 -3.66 -8.15
C VAL A 180 8.54 -3.90 -8.37
N HIS A 181 7.68 -3.03 -7.82
CA HIS A 181 6.24 -3.10 -8.01
C HIS A 181 5.88 -3.09 -9.50
N GLN A 182 6.43 -2.13 -10.25
CA GLN A 182 6.14 -1.97 -11.66
C GLN A 182 6.55 -3.21 -12.48
N LEU A 183 7.74 -3.76 -12.23
CA LEU A 183 8.22 -4.97 -12.90
C LEU A 183 7.31 -6.18 -12.63
N LEU A 184 6.90 -6.38 -11.38
CA LEU A 184 6.03 -7.49 -11.00
C LEU A 184 4.61 -7.31 -11.57
N LEU A 185 4.12 -6.09 -11.68
CA LEU A 185 2.83 -5.78 -12.29
C LEU A 185 2.84 -6.14 -13.79
N TYR A 186 3.91 -5.82 -14.52
CA TYR A 186 4.08 -6.26 -15.93
C TYR A 186 4.21 -7.79 -16.06
N MET A 187 4.90 -8.47 -15.13
CA MET A 187 4.93 -9.94 -15.09
C MET A 187 3.53 -10.55 -14.91
N GLN A 188 2.72 -9.96 -14.01
CA GLN A 188 1.36 -10.41 -13.74
C GLN A 188 0.49 -10.25 -14.99
N PHE A 189 0.53 -9.11 -15.66
CA PHE A 189 -0.20 -8.90 -16.92
C PHE A 189 0.18 -9.93 -17.99
N GLY A 190 1.46 -10.21 -18.17
CA GLY A 190 1.93 -11.21 -19.14
C GLY A 190 1.46 -12.64 -18.85
N LYS A 191 1.39 -12.99 -17.56
CA LYS A 191 0.91 -14.32 -17.15
C LYS A 191 -0.60 -14.47 -17.37
N ILE A 192 -1.38 -13.41 -17.18
CA ILE A 192 -2.84 -13.45 -17.35
C ILE A 192 -3.19 -13.36 -18.85
N SER A 193 -2.45 -12.59 -19.66
CA SER A 193 -2.64 -12.46 -21.11
C SER A 193 -2.26 -13.70 -21.92
N GLY A 194 -1.47 -14.62 -21.35
CA GLY A 194 -0.95 -15.80 -22.04
C GLY A 194 0.26 -15.52 -22.94
N SER A 195 0.74 -14.28 -23.01
CA SER A 195 1.99 -13.91 -23.65
C SER A 195 3.12 -14.04 -22.64
N GLY A 196 3.89 -15.14 -22.70
CA GLY A 196 4.88 -15.58 -21.70
C GLY A 196 5.54 -14.49 -20.83
N MET A 197 5.71 -14.82 -19.54
CA MET A 197 6.15 -13.92 -18.45
C MET A 197 7.37 -13.04 -18.80
N VAL A 198 8.34 -13.59 -19.55
CA VAL A 198 9.60 -12.93 -19.91
C VAL A 198 9.43 -11.94 -21.07
N SER A 199 8.54 -12.24 -22.02
CA SER A 199 8.25 -11.33 -23.16
C SER A 199 7.55 -10.06 -22.68
N SER A 200 6.63 -10.20 -21.74
CA SER A 200 5.87 -9.07 -21.17
C SER A 200 6.74 -8.18 -20.27
N LEU A 201 7.75 -8.74 -19.60
CA LEU A 201 8.78 -7.97 -18.90
C LEU A 201 9.62 -7.11 -19.83
N TRP A 202 10.05 -7.69 -20.95
CA TRP A 202 10.86 -6.97 -21.93
C TRP A 202 10.08 -5.78 -22.53
N ILE A 203 8.80 -6.00 -22.84
CA ILE A 203 7.88 -4.94 -23.28
C ILE A 203 7.71 -3.88 -22.19
N GLY A 204 7.54 -4.27 -20.93
CA GLY A 204 7.41 -3.35 -19.80
C GLY A 204 8.65 -2.48 -19.58
N ILE A 205 9.84 -3.06 -19.67
CA ILE A 205 11.12 -2.33 -19.53
C ILE A 205 11.30 -1.34 -20.70
N CYS A 206 11.11 -1.81 -21.94
CA CYS A 206 11.28 -0.96 -23.14
C CYS A 206 10.20 0.12 -23.28
N ASN A 207 8.96 -0.11 -22.81
CA ASN A 207 7.88 0.88 -22.87
C ASN A 207 7.66 1.68 -21.58
N SER A 208 8.43 1.45 -20.51
CA SER A 208 8.30 2.21 -19.27
C SER A 208 8.55 3.71 -19.46
N LEU A 209 9.56 4.06 -20.25
CA LEU A 209 9.92 5.44 -20.60
C LEU A 209 8.81 6.20 -21.35
N PRO A 210 8.24 5.67 -22.45
CA PRO A 210 7.16 6.38 -23.15
C PRO A 210 5.85 6.46 -22.34
N ILE A 211 5.55 5.49 -21.47
CA ILE A 211 4.34 5.54 -20.62
C ILE A 211 4.46 6.65 -19.56
N ILE A 212 5.63 6.81 -18.95
CA ILE A 212 5.91 7.93 -18.03
C ILE A 212 5.81 9.26 -18.78
N GLY A 213 6.34 9.33 -20.01
CA GLY A 213 6.21 10.51 -20.87
C GLY A 213 4.76 10.86 -21.23
N ILE A 214 3.91 9.85 -21.44
CA ILE A 214 2.48 10.08 -21.72
C ILE A 214 1.74 10.54 -20.46
N SER A 215 2.03 9.98 -19.28
CA SER A 215 1.40 10.43 -18.03
C SER A 215 1.74 11.89 -17.69
N ILE A 216 2.98 12.34 -17.92
CA ILE A 216 3.40 13.73 -17.68
C ILE A 216 2.78 14.69 -18.69
N CYS A 217 2.55 14.26 -19.94
CA CYS A 217 1.90 15.09 -20.95
C CYS A 217 0.37 15.14 -20.84
N LEU A 218 -0.24 14.34 -19.97
CA LEU A 218 -1.70 14.21 -19.86
C LEU A 218 -2.26 14.78 -18.54
N GLU A 219 -1.39 15.12 -17.58
CA GLU A 219 -1.65 16.14 -16.55
C GLU A 219 -1.54 17.55 -17.13
#